data_AF-A0AAU6DTA2-F1
#
_entry.id   AF-A0AAU6DTA2-F1
#
_cell.length_a   1.000
_cell.length_b   1.000
_cell.length_c   1.000
_cell.angle_alpha   90.00
_cell.angle_beta   90.00
_cell.angle_gamma   90.00
#
_symmetry.space_group_name_H-M   'P 1'
#
loop_
_entity.id
_entity.type
_entity.pdbx_description
1 polymer ?
#
loop_
_entity_poly.entity_id
_entity_poly.type
_entity_poly.pdbx_seq_one_letter_code
_entity_poly.pdbx_strand_id
1 'polypeptide(L)'
;MPDALRDRITLNDLLRVASAPDFDRWEDQIRRTGGCSDPIHLTGWTRTKDRTTGETLHEYSTGTEPGGRLRLACGNRRASRCPSCAWTYAGDTYHLIRAGLAGDDRRDISSTVRDHPRVFATFTAPSFGSVHNRPDRGTCRCGGRHPENAPELGTALDPATYDYAGSVLFNNHAGDLWMRFTTRLRREIAARAGLPQAELKESARLSYGKVAEFQKRGAIHFHAVMRLDGPDGPDSPPPAWATVALLTDAIHAAAQHSYTSVSAPAIDDQPARTFRWGSQLDVRPVIAFGDGTDLTEQAVASYVAKYATKAAENTGTPDRRIGELSELDRHGVPDHARRLISACKTLDPLYPERRLWAWAHMLGFRGHFSSKSRRYSTTLGELRQARADFRSAQERQALGLDDRQPDTVLVLADWQYAGHGHSPGETALAATIARDLQLNRETAREALAELVDEREW
;
A
#
# COMPACT_ATOMS: atom_id res chain seq x y z
N MET A 1 -0.29 -14.52 29.65
CA MET A 1 0.55 -13.32 29.87
C MET A 1 1.46 -13.18 28.66
N PRO A 2 1.37 -12.10 27.86
CA PRO A 2 2.28 -11.92 26.73
C PRO A 2 3.74 -11.94 27.22
N ASP A 3 4.63 -12.61 26.48
CA ASP A 3 6.05 -12.80 26.87
C ASP A 3 6.78 -11.48 27.17
N ALA A 4 6.32 -10.36 26.60
CA ALA A 4 6.84 -9.02 26.87
C ALA A 4 6.75 -8.59 28.36
N LEU A 5 5.78 -9.09 29.13
CA LEU A 5 5.66 -8.77 30.56
C LEU A 5 6.61 -9.58 31.46
N ARG A 6 7.32 -10.56 30.90
CA ARG A 6 8.38 -11.30 31.62
C ARG A 6 9.70 -10.54 31.64
N ASP A 7 9.89 -9.58 30.73
CA ASP A 7 11.04 -8.69 30.76
C ASP A 7 10.87 -7.62 31.85
N ARG A 8 11.80 -7.59 32.80
CA ARG A 8 11.74 -6.70 33.96
C ARG A 8 11.87 -5.22 33.57
N ILE A 9 12.59 -4.92 32.49
CA ILE A 9 12.72 -3.54 31.99
C ILE A 9 11.36 -3.06 31.48
N THR A 10 10.72 -3.85 30.63
CA THR A 10 9.38 -3.57 30.08
C THR A 10 8.34 -3.44 31.19
N LEU A 11 8.32 -4.35 32.17
CA LEU A 11 7.35 -4.30 33.28
C LEU A 11 7.52 -3.05 34.15
N ASN A 12 8.76 -2.72 34.54
CA ASN A 12 9.02 -1.54 35.36
C ASN A 12 8.63 -0.24 34.64
N ASP A 13 8.95 -0.16 33.34
CA ASP A 13 8.59 0.99 32.53
C ASP A 13 7.06 1.10 32.32
N LEU A 14 6.38 -0.02 32.13
CA LEU A 14 4.91 -0.05 32.06
C LEU A 14 4.29 0.47 33.35
N LEU A 15 4.73 -0.01 34.51
CA LEU A 15 4.23 0.44 35.82
C LEU A 15 4.50 1.93 36.03
N ARG A 16 5.68 2.42 35.63
CA ARG A 16 6.02 3.85 35.64
C ARG A 16 5.03 4.67 34.79
N VAL A 17 4.72 4.22 33.58
CA VAL A 17 3.77 4.92 32.68
C VAL A 17 2.35 4.88 33.26
N ALA A 18 1.88 3.71 33.68
CA ALA A 18 0.53 3.51 34.20
C ALA A 18 0.26 4.24 35.54
N SER A 19 1.32 4.51 36.30
CA SER A 19 1.23 5.23 37.59
C SER A 19 1.52 6.73 37.44
N ALA A 20 1.75 7.22 36.22
CA ALA A 20 2.03 8.63 35.99
C ALA A 20 0.74 9.47 36.18
N PRO A 21 0.83 10.67 36.79
CA PRO A 21 -0.34 11.50 37.05
C PRO A 21 -1.03 11.98 35.76
N ASP A 22 -0.34 11.96 34.64
CA ASP A 22 -0.78 12.37 33.31
C ASP A 22 -1.12 11.17 32.40
N PHE A 23 -1.26 9.96 32.98
CA PHE A 23 -1.54 8.73 32.24
C PHE A 23 -2.81 8.81 31.39
N ASP A 24 -3.92 9.34 31.91
CA ASP A 24 -5.18 9.42 31.15
C ASP A 24 -5.02 10.30 29.90
N ARG A 25 -4.23 11.39 30.02
CA ARG A 25 -3.93 12.26 28.88
C ARG A 25 -3.02 11.55 27.88
N TRP A 26 -2.06 10.76 28.36
CA TRP A 26 -1.22 9.93 27.51
C TRP A 26 -2.07 8.91 26.74
N GLU A 27 -2.98 8.24 27.43
CA GLU A 27 -3.90 7.26 26.84
C GLU A 27 -4.79 7.90 25.77
N ASP A 28 -5.36 9.09 26.04
CA ASP A 28 -6.14 9.85 25.05
C ASP A 28 -5.31 10.15 23.79
N GLN A 29 -4.06 10.62 23.94
CA GLN A 29 -3.18 10.82 22.78
C GLN A 29 -3.00 9.52 21.98
N ILE A 30 -2.73 8.39 22.64
CA ILE A 30 -2.56 7.11 21.96
C ILE A 30 -3.84 6.67 21.25
N ARG A 31 -5.00 6.79 21.90
CA ARG A 31 -6.31 6.49 21.30
C ARG A 31 -6.58 7.36 20.08
N ARG A 32 -6.22 8.65 20.11
CA ARG A 32 -6.34 9.58 18.96
C ARG A 32 -5.43 9.20 17.78
N THR A 33 -4.27 8.61 18.04
CA THR A 33 -3.43 8.02 16.97
C THR A 33 -3.96 6.68 16.44
N GLY A 34 -5.05 6.16 17.02
CA GLY A 34 -5.61 4.85 16.71
C GLY A 34 -4.83 3.69 17.32
N GLY A 35 -3.99 3.92 18.33
CA GLY A 35 -3.03 2.93 18.83
C GLY A 35 -1.82 2.77 17.92
N CYS A 36 -1.27 3.87 17.41
CA CYS A 36 -0.08 3.84 16.55
C CYS A 36 1.10 3.20 17.29
N SER A 37 1.81 2.28 16.62
CA SER A 37 2.92 1.51 17.19
C SER A 37 4.24 2.29 17.26
N ASP A 38 4.36 3.35 16.46
CA ASP A 38 5.59 4.14 16.35
C ASP A 38 5.27 5.63 16.08
N PRO A 39 4.52 6.31 16.98
CA PRO A 39 4.02 7.66 16.70
C PRO A 39 5.15 8.67 16.53
N ILE A 40 4.90 9.72 15.73
CA ILE A 40 5.80 10.86 15.60
C ILE A 40 5.57 11.81 16.78
N HIS A 41 6.63 12.32 17.38
CA HIS A 41 6.57 13.30 18.45
C HIS A 41 6.80 14.70 17.91
N LEU A 42 5.90 15.62 18.26
CA LEU A 42 6.09 17.05 18.06
C LEU A 42 6.13 17.76 19.40
N THR A 43 6.97 18.80 19.49
CA THR A 43 6.96 19.79 20.56
C THR A 43 6.61 21.14 19.96
N GLY A 44 5.85 21.97 20.69
CA GLY A 44 5.46 23.27 20.16
C GLY A 44 4.09 23.74 20.63
N TRP A 45 3.49 24.64 19.85
CA TRP A 45 2.22 25.28 20.21
C TRP A 45 1.43 25.69 18.96
N THR A 46 0.13 25.90 19.18
CA THR A 46 -0.77 26.55 18.22
C THR A 46 -1.66 27.55 18.94
N ARG A 47 -1.95 28.68 18.29
CA ARG A 47 -2.84 29.72 18.79
C ARG A 47 -3.79 30.15 17.68
N THR A 48 -5.07 30.01 17.93
CA THR A 48 -6.16 30.46 17.06
C THR A 48 -6.65 31.81 17.53
N LYS A 49 -6.69 32.79 16.62
CA LYS A 49 -7.15 34.15 16.90
C LYS A 49 -8.27 34.57 15.98
N ASP A 50 -9.14 35.44 16.46
CA ASP A 50 -10.01 36.23 15.60
C ASP A 50 -9.16 37.30 14.91
N ARG A 51 -9.16 37.30 13.58
CA ARG A 51 -8.37 38.19 12.72
C ARG A 51 -8.86 39.64 12.80
N THR A 52 -10.13 39.86 13.11
CA THR A 52 -10.75 41.19 13.16
C THR A 52 -10.54 41.84 14.52
N THR A 53 -10.79 41.10 15.61
CA THR A 53 -10.69 41.64 16.97
C THR A 53 -9.31 41.42 17.60
N GLY A 54 -8.53 40.46 17.09
CA GLY A 54 -7.27 40.02 17.69
C GLY A 54 -7.45 39.09 18.91
N GLU A 55 -8.69 38.78 19.30
CA GLU A 55 -9.03 37.90 20.42
C GLU A 55 -8.41 36.52 20.23
N THR A 56 -7.87 35.94 21.30
CA THR A 56 -7.38 34.55 21.27
C THR A 56 -8.54 33.61 21.56
N LEU A 57 -8.94 32.85 20.54
CA LEU A 57 -10.06 31.91 20.58
C LEU A 57 -9.64 30.57 21.18
N HIS A 58 -8.41 30.14 20.90
CA HIS A 58 -7.87 28.89 21.40
C HIS A 58 -6.35 28.95 21.47
N GLU A 59 -5.78 28.28 22.46
CA GLU A 59 -4.34 28.09 22.58
C GLU A 59 -4.05 26.68 23.07
N TYR A 60 -3.08 26.04 22.44
CA TYR A 60 -2.58 24.72 22.79
C TYR A 60 -1.06 24.75 22.81
N SER A 61 -0.45 24.10 23.80
CA SER A 61 0.99 23.93 23.90
C SER A 61 1.33 22.55 24.41
N THR A 62 2.42 21.95 23.91
CA THR A 62 2.90 20.65 24.41
C THR A 62 3.55 20.73 25.77
N GLY A 63 3.76 21.92 26.34
CA GLY A 63 4.35 22.11 27.66
C GLY A 63 3.57 21.43 28.79
N THR A 64 2.26 21.20 28.62
CA THR A 64 1.39 20.50 29.56
C THR A 64 1.07 19.07 29.15
N GLU A 65 1.66 18.58 28.04
CA GLU A 65 1.40 17.24 27.53
C GLU A 65 2.35 16.20 28.13
N PRO A 66 1.95 14.91 28.19
CA PRO A 66 2.79 13.85 28.72
C PRO A 66 4.11 13.69 27.96
N GLY A 67 5.21 13.98 28.67
CA GLY A 67 6.56 14.02 28.11
C GLY A 67 6.85 15.26 27.26
N GLY A 68 6.09 16.35 27.45
CA GLY A 68 6.27 17.62 26.75
C GLY A 68 5.94 17.56 25.25
N ARG A 69 5.23 16.52 24.80
CA ARG A 69 5.11 16.14 23.38
C ARG A 69 3.70 15.75 22.97
N LEU A 70 3.34 16.13 21.75
CA LEU A 70 2.16 15.66 21.02
C LEU A 70 2.54 14.43 20.18
N ARG A 71 1.76 13.36 20.29
CA ARG A 71 1.92 12.14 19.47
C ARG A 71 1.01 12.17 18.25
N LEU A 72 1.59 12.02 17.08
CA LEU A 72 0.89 11.89 15.80
C LEU A 72 1.03 10.47 15.25
N ALA A 73 -0.01 9.98 14.58
CA ALA A 73 0.05 8.70 13.88
C ALA A 73 1.16 8.71 12.81
N CYS A 74 1.94 7.63 12.74
CA CYS A 74 3.12 7.56 11.85
C CYS A 74 2.79 7.52 10.35
N GLY A 75 1.54 7.18 10.00
CA GLY A 75 1.10 7.06 8.61
C GLY A 75 1.79 5.92 7.84
N ASN A 76 2.48 5.01 8.52
CA ASN A 76 3.18 3.91 7.86
C ASN A 76 2.17 2.91 7.29
N ARG A 77 2.27 2.64 5.99
CA ARG A 77 1.37 1.69 5.31
C ARG A 77 1.63 0.22 5.67
N ARG A 78 2.81 -0.12 6.18
CA ARG A 78 3.21 -1.52 6.40
C ARG A 78 2.61 -2.05 7.69
N ALA A 79 1.80 -3.11 7.58
CA ALA A 79 1.17 -3.73 8.75
C ALA A 79 2.20 -4.30 9.75
N SER A 80 3.36 -4.74 9.26
CA SER A 80 4.47 -5.19 10.12
C SER A 80 5.07 -4.07 10.98
N ARG A 81 4.96 -2.81 10.54
CA ARG A 81 5.50 -1.64 11.25
C ARG A 81 4.47 -1.02 12.18
N CYS A 82 3.27 -0.79 11.66
CA CYS A 82 2.19 -0.23 12.43
C CYS A 82 0.86 -0.77 11.90
N PRO A 83 0.27 -1.80 12.54
CA PRO A 83 -1.01 -2.36 12.14
C PRO A 83 -2.13 -1.30 12.07
N SER A 84 -2.15 -0.37 13.02
CA SER A 84 -3.17 0.70 13.09
C SER A 84 -3.13 1.66 11.91
N CYS A 85 -1.95 2.22 11.59
CA CYS A 85 -1.79 3.12 10.44
C CYS A 85 -1.98 2.38 9.12
N ALA A 86 -1.49 1.15 9.02
CA ALA A 86 -1.67 0.30 7.85
C ALA A 86 -3.15 -0.01 7.59
N TRP A 87 -3.95 -0.26 8.63
CA TRP A 87 -5.39 -0.47 8.49
C TRP A 87 -6.09 0.75 7.90
N THR A 88 -5.75 1.95 8.36
CA THR A 88 -6.29 3.20 7.80
C THR A 88 -5.89 3.35 6.33
N TYR A 89 -4.63 3.08 5.99
CA TYR A 89 -4.13 3.11 4.62
C TYR A 89 -4.82 2.08 3.70
N ALA A 90 -5.09 0.87 4.20
CA ALA A 90 -5.86 -0.14 3.48
C ALA A 90 -7.28 0.33 3.21
N GLY A 91 -7.95 0.94 4.21
CA GLY A 91 -9.27 1.54 4.05
C GLY A 91 -9.28 2.63 2.97
N ASP A 92 -8.28 3.50 2.96
CA ASP A 92 -8.16 4.52 1.90
C ASP A 92 -7.96 3.92 0.52
N THR A 93 -7.11 2.90 0.43
CA THR A 93 -6.87 2.20 -0.83
C THR A 93 -8.14 1.50 -1.31
N TYR A 94 -8.89 0.88 -0.41
CA TYR A 94 -10.18 0.27 -0.70
C TYR A 94 -11.15 1.31 -1.29
N HIS A 95 -11.34 2.45 -0.63
CA HIS A 95 -12.24 3.51 -1.11
C HIS A 95 -11.78 4.09 -2.45
N LEU A 96 -10.48 4.27 -2.64
CA LEU A 96 -9.91 4.76 -3.89
C LEU A 96 -10.18 3.79 -5.06
N ILE A 97 -9.99 2.49 -4.86
CA ILE A 97 -10.23 1.47 -5.91
C ILE A 97 -11.71 1.27 -6.15
N ARG A 98 -12.50 1.17 -5.07
CA ARG A 98 -13.97 1.02 -5.15
C ARG A 98 -14.60 2.18 -5.89
N ALA A 99 -14.25 3.43 -5.56
CA ALA A 99 -14.82 4.60 -6.25
C ALA A 99 -14.53 4.56 -7.75
N GLY A 100 -13.34 4.12 -8.16
CA GLY A 100 -13.05 3.92 -9.58
C GLY A 100 -13.87 2.80 -10.22
N LEU A 101 -14.13 1.71 -9.51
CA LEU A 101 -14.88 0.57 -10.08
C LEU A 101 -16.39 0.77 -10.11
N ALA A 102 -16.93 1.52 -9.15
CA ALA A 102 -18.32 1.45 -8.76
C ALA A 102 -19.01 2.82 -8.66
N GLY A 103 -18.26 3.91 -8.83
CA GLY A 103 -18.69 5.26 -8.50
C GLY A 103 -18.68 5.52 -6.99
N ASP A 104 -18.69 6.79 -6.62
CA ASP A 104 -18.84 7.27 -5.24
C ASP A 104 -19.26 8.75 -5.26
N ASP A 105 -20.55 9.03 -5.06
CA ASP A 105 -21.11 10.38 -5.09
C ASP A 105 -20.45 11.31 -4.07
N ARG A 106 -19.96 10.77 -2.93
CA ARG A 106 -19.27 11.58 -1.91
C ARG A 106 -17.86 12.01 -2.34
N ARG A 107 -17.40 11.55 -3.50
CA ARG A 107 -16.07 11.81 -4.08
C ARG A 107 -16.18 12.27 -5.53
N ASP A 108 -17.37 12.70 -5.95
CA ASP A 108 -17.66 13.18 -7.30
C ASP A 108 -17.20 12.20 -8.39
N ILE A 109 -17.41 10.90 -8.18
CA ILE A 109 -17.16 9.88 -9.21
C ILE A 109 -18.49 9.28 -9.63
N SER A 110 -18.87 9.49 -10.90
CA SER A 110 -20.11 8.96 -11.46
C SER A 110 -20.26 7.44 -11.28
N SER A 111 -21.47 6.98 -10.98
CA SER A 111 -21.82 5.55 -10.92
C SER A 111 -21.82 4.87 -12.30
N THR A 112 -21.85 5.65 -13.39
CA THR A 112 -21.78 5.15 -14.78
C THR A 112 -20.48 4.41 -15.09
N VAL A 113 -19.42 4.59 -14.28
CA VAL A 113 -18.17 3.82 -14.42
C VAL A 113 -18.40 2.29 -14.31
N ARG A 114 -19.53 1.88 -13.73
CA ARG A 114 -19.99 0.48 -13.68
C ARG A 114 -20.37 -0.09 -15.04
N ASP A 115 -20.57 0.75 -16.05
CA ASP A 115 -20.89 0.31 -17.41
C ASP A 115 -19.65 0.33 -18.32
N HIS A 116 -18.53 0.87 -17.83
CA HIS A 116 -17.31 1.02 -18.62
C HIS A 116 -16.55 -0.32 -18.69
N PRO A 117 -15.95 -0.67 -19.86
CA PRO A 117 -15.16 -1.88 -20.01
C PRO A 117 -14.00 -1.90 -19.02
N ARG A 118 -13.93 -2.95 -18.21
CA ARG A 118 -12.92 -3.07 -17.16
C ARG A 118 -12.45 -4.49 -16.94
N VAL A 119 -11.19 -4.62 -16.59
CA VAL A 119 -10.53 -5.90 -16.30
C VAL A 119 -9.63 -5.78 -15.08
N PHE A 120 -9.44 -6.91 -14.41
CA PHE A 120 -8.40 -7.14 -13.43
C PHE A 120 -7.29 -7.97 -14.09
N ALA A 121 -6.10 -7.40 -14.19
CA ALA A 121 -4.94 -8.02 -14.83
C ALA A 121 -3.82 -8.29 -13.81
N THR A 122 -3.25 -9.49 -13.85
CA THR A 122 -2.12 -9.90 -13.01
C THR A 122 -0.89 -10.18 -13.86
N PHE A 123 0.13 -9.35 -13.71
CA PHE A 123 1.42 -9.42 -14.40
C PHE A 123 2.44 -10.13 -13.51
N THR A 124 2.83 -11.35 -13.88
CA THR A 124 3.80 -12.12 -13.11
C THR A 124 5.24 -11.84 -13.52
N ALA A 125 6.16 -12.09 -12.60
CA ALA A 125 7.59 -12.14 -12.90
C ALA A 125 7.95 -13.39 -13.73
N PRO A 126 8.99 -13.34 -14.56
CA PRO A 126 9.56 -14.53 -15.17
C PRO A 126 10.18 -15.46 -14.11
N SER A 127 10.64 -16.63 -14.55
CA SER A 127 11.39 -17.56 -13.70
C SER A 127 12.87 -17.15 -13.64
N PHE A 128 13.47 -17.28 -12.46
CA PHE A 128 14.92 -17.11 -12.21
C PHE A 128 15.59 -18.41 -11.76
N GLY A 129 14.86 -19.53 -11.83
CA GLY A 129 15.29 -20.80 -11.29
C GLY A 129 14.10 -21.56 -10.69
N SER A 130 14.30 -22.85 -10.43
CA SER A 130 13.25 -23.67 -9.83
C SER A 130 13.12 -23.35 -8.34
N VAL A 131 11.88 -23.20 -7.86
CA VAL A 131 11.58 -22.94 -6.45
C VAL A 131 10.66 -24.00 -5.87
N HIS A 132 10.69 -24.17 -4.56
CA HIS A 132 9.69 -24.94 -3.84
C HIS A 132 8.30 -24.30 -4.00
N ASN A 133 7.30 -25.12 -4.27
CA ASN A 133 5.94 -24.70 -4.53
C ASN A 133 4.91 -25.73 -4.01
N ARG A 134 3.63 -25.38 -4.11
CA ARG A 134 2.50 -26.27 -3.81
C ARG A 134 1.69 -26.51 -5.08
N PRO A 135 1.98 -27.55 -5.87
CA PRO A 135 1.17 -27.89 -7.04
C PRO A 135 -0.25 -28.30 -6.64
N ASP A 136 -1.25 -28.01 -7.48
CA ASP A 136 -2.65 -28.41 -7.23
C ASP A 136 -2.82 -29.93 -7.20
N ARG A 137 -1.96 -30.65 -7.93
CA ARG A 137 -1.89 -32.12 -7.93
C ARG A 137 -0.44 -32.57 -7.84
N GLY A 138 -0.17 -33.61 -7.04
CA GLY A 138 1.15 -34.24 -6.92
C GLY A 138 1.99 -33.70 -5.77
N THR A 139 3.32 -33.73 -5.95
CA THR A 139 4.30 -33.26 -4.98
C THR A 139 5.14 -32.13 -5.57
N CYS A 140 5.77 -31.34 -4.71
CA CYS A 140 6.76 -30.38 -5.14
C CYS A 140 7.89 -31.10 -5.90
N ARG A 141 8.60 -30.39 -6.79
CA ARG A 141 9.72 -30.96 -7.56
C ARG A 141 10.86 -31.48 -6.66
N CYS A 142 10.92 -31.09 -5.39
CA CYS A 142 11.80 -31.70 -4.39
C CYS A 142 11.35 -33.09 -3.89
N GLY A 143 10.22 -33.61 -4.37
CA GLY A 143 9.60 -34.86 -3.94
C GLY A 143 8.62 -34.72 -2.75
N GLY A 144 8.70 -33.63 -1.97
CA GLY A 144 7.88 -33.42 -0.77
C GLY A 144 6.51 -32.77 -1.03
N ARG A 145 5.58 -32.93 -0.08
CA ARG A 145 4.35 -32.14 0.01
C ARG A 145 4.51 -31.06 1.07
N HIS A 146 4.34 -29.81 0.67
CA HIS A 146 4.48 -28.66 1.57
C HIS A 146 3.12 -28.20 2.09
N PRO A 147 2.95 -28.01 3.41
CA PRO A 147 1.79 -27.28 3.93
C PRO A 147 1.80 -25.82 3.46
N GLU A 148 0.66 -25.12 3.57
CA GLU A 148 0.52 -23.73 3.09
C GLU A 148 1.54 -22.75 3.68
N ASN A 149 1.97 -23.01 4.93
CA ASN A 149 2.89 -22.18 5.68
C ASN A 149 4.29 -22.77 5.78
N ALA A 150 4.64 -23.74 4.92
CA ALA A 150 5.99 -24.32 4.92
C ALA A 150 7.03 -23.23 4.61
N PRO A 151 8.10 -23.11 5.42
CA PRO A 151 9.13 -22.08 5.23
C PRO A 151 9.91 -22.26 3.92
N GLU A 152 9.90 -23.46 3.34
CA GLU A 152 10.54 -23.77 2.06
C GLU A 152 9.80 -23.12 0.89
N LEU A 153 8.49 -22.86 1.00
CA LEU A 153 7.72 -22.35 -0.14
C LEU A 153 8.27 -21.02 -0.68
N GLY A 154 8.61 -21.02 -1.97
CA GLY A 154 9.21 -19.88 -2.66
C GLY A 154 10.73 -19.86 -2.64
N THR A 155 11.40 -20.67 -1.82
CA THR A 155 12.87 -20.75 -1.83
C THR A 155 13.39 -21.56 -3.01
N ALA A 156 14.61 -21.29 -3.44
CA ALA A 156 15.25 -22.01 -4.54
C ALA A 156 15.43 -23.50 -4.21
N LEU A 157 15.06 -24.40 -5.14
CA LEU A 157 15.33 -25.83 -5.03
C LEU A 157 16.82 -26.12 -4.97
N ASP A 158 17.59 -25.41 -5.80
CA ASP A 158 19.04 -25.39 -5.77
C ASP A 158 19.51 -23.94 -5.65
N PRO A 159 19.96 -23.52 -4.45
CA PRO A 159 20.46 -22.18 -4.23
C PRO A 159 21.74 -21.83 -4.99
N ALA A 160 22.47 -22.79 -5.56
CA ALA A 160 23.69 -22.50 -6.33
C ALA A 160 23.37 -22.10 -7.78
N THR A 161 22.28 -22.61 -8.35
CA THR A 161 21.89 -22.36 -9.75
C THR A 161 20.79 -21.30 -9.91
N TYR A 162 20.16 -20.86 -8.82
CA TYR A 162 19.17 -19.79 -8.87
C TYR A 162 19.79 -18.43 -9.21
N ASP A 163 19.20 -17.72 -10.16
CA ASP A 163 19.66 -16.43 -10.67
C ASP A 163 19.21 -15.26 -9.77
N TYR A 164 19.86 -15.13 -8.61
CA TYR A 164 19.60 -14.05 -7.66
C TYR A 164 19.82 -12.66 -8.27
N ALA A 165 20.87 -12.51 -9.08
CA ALA A 165 21.18 -11.25 -9.75
C ALA A 165 20.07 -10.83 -10.73
N GLY A 166 19.61 -11.76 -11.58
CA GLY A 166 18.48 -11.53 -12.46
C GLY A 166 17.19 -11.18 -11.70
N SER A 167 16.93 -11.87 -10.58
CA SER A 167 15.73 -11.63 -9.76
C SER A 167 15.69 -10.21 -9.18
N VAL A 168 16.79 -9.73 -8.58
CA VAL A 168 16.82 -8.39 -7.96
C VAL A 168 16.87 -7.27 -9.00
N LEU A 169 17.54 -7.49 -10.13
CA LEU A 169 17.53 -6.55 -11.25
C LEU A 169 16.15 -6.45 -11.90
N PHE A 170 15.44 -7.57 -12.06
CA PHE A 170 14.05 -7.56 -12.51
C PHE A 170 13.17 -6.73 -11.57
N ASN A 171 13.27 -6.95 -10.26
CA ASN A 171 12.52 -6.18 -9.27
C ASN A 171 12.83 -4.67 -9.39
N ASN A 172 14.10 -4.29 -9.57
CA ASN A 172 14.49 -2.90 -9.75
C ASN A 172 13.90 -2.26 -11.03
N HIS A 173 13.83 -3.04 -12.12
CA HIS A 173 13.31 -2.63 -13.42
C HIS A 173 11.80 -2.83 -13.61
N ALA A 174 11.07 -3.42 -12.66
CA ALA A 174 9.63 -3.66 -12.80
C ALA A 174 8.83 -2.38 -13.05
N GLY A 175 9.26 -1.24 -12.47
CA GLY A 175 8.66 0.06 -12.76
C GLY A 175 8.84 0.50 -14.23
N ASP A 176 10.02 0.24 -14.81
CA ASP A 176 10.34 0.55 -16.21
C ASP A 176 9.49 -0.33 -17.15
N LEU A 177 9.34 -1.62 -16.83
CA LEU A 177 8.47 -2.56 -17.57
C LEU A 177 7.03 -2.07 -17.60
N TRP A 178 6.51 -1.60 -16.47
CA TRP A 178 5.15 -1.07 -16.39
C TRP A 178 4.96 0.21 -17.21
N MET A 179 5.93 1.13 -17.16
CA MET A 179 5.88 2.35 -17.97
C MET A 179 5.85 2.00 -19.46
N ARG A 180 6.73 1.10 -19.92
CA ARG A 180 6.76 0.66 -21.32
C ARG A 180 5.48 -0.08 -21.72
N PHE A 181 4.97 -0.95 -20.84
CA PHE A 181 3.70 -1.64 -21.04
C PHE A 181 2.54 -0.66 -21.23
N THR A 182 2.33 0.30 -20.32
CA THR A 182 1.21 1.25 -20.45
C THR A 182 1.35 2.15 -21.68
N THR A 183 2.59 2.48 -22.08
CA THR A 183 2.87 3.21 -23.33
C THR A 183 2.47 2.39 -24.54
N ARG A 184 2.85 1.10 -24.58
CA ARG A 184 2.47 0.20 -25.68
C ARG A 184 0.97 -0.08 -25.69
N LEU A 185 0.34 -0.29 -24.55
CA LEU A 185 -1.09 -0.57 -24.42
C LEU A 185 -1.94 0.52 -25.09
N ARG A 186 -1.59 1.80 -24.91
CA ARG A 186 -2.30 2.90 -25.61
C ARG A 186 -2.18 2.80 -27.13
N ARG A 187 -1.03 2.34 -27.65
CA ARG A 187 -0.84 2.11 -29.10
C ARG A 187 -1.65 0.92 -29.60
N GLU A 188 -1.70 -0.17 -28.82
CA GLU A 188 -2.49 -1.37 -29.14
C GLU A 188 -4.00 -1.08 -29.15
N ILE A 189 -4.48 -0.25 -28.22
CA ILE A 189 -5.88 0.20 -28.16
C ILE A 189 -6.18 1.07 -29.38
N ALA A 190 -5.37 2.10 -29.66
CA ALA A 190 -5.59 2.99 -30.79
C ALA A 190 -5.61 2.24 -32.14
N ALA A 191 -4.66 1.32 -32.34
CA ALA A 191 -4.61 0.51 -33.56
C ALA A 191 -5.88 -0.34 -33.76
N ARG A 192 -6.39 -0.97 -32.69
CA ARG A 192 -7.64 -1.75 -32.74
C ARG A 192 -8.89 -0.90 -32.93
N ALA A 193 -8.85 0.35 -32.46
CA ALA A 193 -9.91 1.33 -32.67
C ALA A 193 -9.86 1.97 -34.07
N GLY A 194 -8.85 1.68 -34.89
CA GLY A 194 -8.65 2.35 -36.19
C GLY A 194 -8.23 3.81 -36.07
N LEU A 195 -7.65 4.21 -34.93
CA LEU A 195 -7.29 5.60 -34.63
C LEU A 195 -5.77 5.82 -34.66
N PRO A 196 -5.30 7.00 -35.11
CA PRO A 196 -3.98 7.48 -34.77
C PRO A 196 -3.81 7.57 -33.25
N GLN A 197 -2.66 7.16 -32.71
CA GLN A 197 -2.47 7.15 -31.25
C GLN A 197 -2.62 8.53 -30.61
N ALA A 198 -2.26 9.61 -31.34
CA ALA A 198 -2.40 10.98 -30.87
C ALA A 198 -3.87 11.38 -30.62
N GLU A 199 -4.80 10.82 -31.40
CA GLU A 199 -6.24 11.08 -31.36
C GLU A 199 -6.97 10.21 -30.32
N LEU A 200 -6.33 9.14 -29.82
CA LEU A 200 -6.96 8.27 -28.82
C LEU A 200 -7.52 9.06 -27.63
N LYS A 201 -6.80 10.08 -27.14
CA LYS A 201 -7.21 10.91 -25.99
C LYS A 201 -8.51 11.70 -26.21
N GLU A 202 -8.88 11.91 -27.47
CA GLU A 202 -10.09 12.64 -27.90
C GLU A 202 -11.30 11.70 -28.00
N SER A 203 -11.07 10.40 -28.06
CA SER A 203 -12.13 9.38 -28.11
C SER A 203 -12.26 8.56 -26.82
N ALA A 204 -11.15 8.23 -26.15
CA ALA A 204 -11.14 7.39 -24.97
C ALA A 204 -9.92 7.62 -24.06
N ARG A 205 -10.06 7.25 -22.78
CA ARG A 205 -8.95 7.23 -21.82
C ARG A 205 -8.74 5.85 -21.21
N LEU A 206 -7.48 5.43 -21.15
CA LEU A 206 -7.07 4.30 -20.31
C LEU A 206 -6.89 4.77 -18.86
N SER A 207 -7.78 4.30 -18.00
CA SER A 207 -7.73 4.49 -16.55
C SER A 207 -7.27 3.23 -15.86
N TYR A 208 -6.44 3.34 -14.82
CA TYR A 208 -6.02 2.17 -14.05
C TYR A 208 -5.65 2.50 -12.61
N GLY A 209 -5.81 1.52 -11.73
CA GLY A 209 -5.16 1.44 -10.42
C GLY A 209 -4.30 0.19 -10.37
N LYS A 210 -3.06 0.28 -9.88
CA LYS A 210 -2.19 -0.89 -9.71
C LYS A 210 -1.62 -1.00 -8.31
N VAL A 211 -1.37 -2.24 -7.89
CA VAL A 211 -0.54 -2.58 -6.75
C VAL A 211 0.56 -3.56 -7.13
N ALA A 212 1.70 -3.41 -6.51
CA ALA A 212 2.80 -4.35 -6.54
C ALA A 212 2.64 -5.34 -5.40
N GLU A 213 3.13 -6.57 -5.55
CA GLU A 213 3.15 -7.56 -4.47
C GLU A 213 4.36 -8.46 -4.66
N PHE A 214 4.97 -8.88 -3.55
CA PHE A 214 6.02 -9.90 -3.57
C PHE A 214 5.43 -11.29 -3.52
N GLN A 215 5.82 -12.12 -4.48
CA GLN A 215 5.65 -13.56 -4.39
C GLN A 215 6.54 -14.10 -3.26
N LYS A 216 6.21 -15.28 -2.70
CA LYS A 216 7.05 -15.94 -1.68
C LYS A 216 8.52 -16.09 -2.12
N ARG A 217 8.78 -16.20 -3.43
CA ARG A 217 10.13 -16.24 -4.04
C ARG A 217 10.86 -14.91 -4.15
N GLY A 218 10.32 -13.82 -3.57
CA GLY A 218 10.95 -12.50 -3.61
C GLY A 218 10.84 -11.74 -4.93
N ALA A 219 10.15 -12.28 -5.94
CA ALA A 219 9.90 -11.59 -7.20
C ALA A 219 8.62 -10.76 -7.14
N ILE A 220 8.66 -9.54 -7.69
CA ILE A 220 7.52 -8.63 -7.73
C ILE A 220 6.54 -8.99 -8.86
N HIS A 221 5.24 -9.02 -8.57
CA HIS A 221 4.18 -9.06 -9.57
C HIS A 221 3.24 -7.87 -9.40
N PHE A 222 2.53 -7.49 -10.46
CA PHE A 222 1.57 -6.39 -10.42
C PHE A 222 0.14 -6.87 -10.61
N HIS A 223 -0.76 -6.38 -9.77
CA HIS A 223 -2.19 -6.43 -10.01
C HIS A 223 -2.67 -5.08 -10.47
N ALA A 224 -3.50 -5.04 -11.51
CA ALA A 224 -4.00 -3.82 -12.08
C ALA A 224 -5.48 -3.92 -12.42
N VAL A 225 -6.26 -2.99 -11.89
CA VAL A 225 -7.60 -2.71 -12.36
C VAL A 225 -7.48 -1.73 -13.51
N MET A 226 -7.90 -2.10 -14.71
CA MET A 226 -7.85 -1.25 -15.90
C MET A 226 -9.26 -1.04 -16.44
N ARG A 227 -9.54 0.18 -16.91
CA ARG A 227 -10.84 0.61 -17.44
C ARG A 227 -10.65 1.50 -18.66
N LEU A 228 -11.52 1.36 -19.65
CA LEU A 228 -11.64 2.31 -20.76
C LEU A 228 -12.78 3.28 -20.47
N ASP A 229 -12.44 4.56 -20.42
CA ASP A 229 -13.35 5.67 -20.19
C ASP A 229 -13.54 6.48 -21.48
N GLY A 230 -14.53 7.37 -21.49
CA GLY A 230 -14.63 8.43 -22.49
C GLY A 230 -13.51 9.49 -22.38
N PRO A 231 -13.52 10.51 -23.25
CA PRO A 231 -12.43 11.47 -23.38
C PRO A 231 -12.24 12.40 -22.17
N ASP A 232 -13.26 12.63 -21.33
CA ASP A 232 -13.11 13.43 -20.10
C ASP A 232 -12.84 12.57 -18.85
N GLY A 233 -12.82 11.25 -19.00
CA GLY A 233 -12.53 10.28 -17.95
C GLY A 233 -13.79 9.60 -17.41
N PRO A 234 -13.88 9.32 -16.10
CA PRO A 234 -14.89 8.44 -15.53
C PRO A 234 -16.33 8.92 -15.72
N ASP A 235 -16.53 10.23 -15.92
CA ASP A 235 -17.86 10.83 -16.08
C ASP A 235 -18.35 10.83 -17.54
N SER A 236 -17.51 10.39 -18.49
CA SER A 236 -17.87 10.28 -19.90
C SER A 236 -17.99 8.82 -20.33
N PRO A 237 -19.08 8.45 -21.04
CA PRO A 237 -19.24 7.10 -21.53
C PRO A 237 -18.14 6.74 -22.54
N PRO A 238 -17.63 5.50 -22.53
CA PRO A 238 -16.66 5.04 -23.51
C PRO A 238 -17.31 4.90 -24.90
N PRO A 239 -16.53 5.04 -25.97
CA PRO A 239 -17.04 4.84 -27.33
C PRO A 239 -17.42 3.37 -27.58
N ALA A 240 -18.32 3.12 -28.52
CA ALA A 240 -18.86 1.77 -28.78
C ALA A 240 -17.79 0.70 -29.14
N TRP A 241 -16.65 1.12 -29.71
CA TRP A 241 -15.54 0.21 -30.01
C TRP A 241 -14.78 -0.23 -28.75
N ALA A 242 -14.84 0.54 -27.66
CA ALA A 242 -14.17 0.21 -26.41
C ALA A 242 -14.95 -0.91 -25.73
N THR A 243 -14.46 -2.14 -25.90
CA THR A 243 -15.05 -3.35 -25.31
C THR A 243 -14.06 -4.05 -24.41
N VAL A 244 -14.56 -4.95 -23.54
CA VAL A 244 -13.70 -5.78 -22.69
C VAL A 244 -12.80 -6.67 -23.54
N ALA A 245 -13.32 -7.22 -24.65
CA ALA A 245 -12.53 -8.03 -25.58
C ALA A 245 -11.35 -7.24 -26.18
N LEU A 246 -11.61 -6.02 -26.68
CA LEU A 246 -10.56 -5.16 -27.21
C LEU A 246 -9.49 -4.84 -26.16
N LEU A 247 -9.91 -4.51 -24.94
CA LEU A 247 -9.00 -4.22 -23.84
C LEU A 247 -8.12 -5.43 -23.49
N THR A 248 -8.73 -6.62 -23.36
CA THR A 248 -8.03 -7.88 -23.07
C THR A 248 -6.99 -8.19 -24.15
N ASP A 249 -7.37 -8.14 -25.42
CA ASP A 249 -6.46 -8.41 -26.54
C ASP A 249 -5.31 -7.40 -26.60
N ALA A 250 -5.60 -6.11 -26.35
CA ALA A 250 -4.60 -5.06 -26.30
C ALA A 250 -3.62 -5.25 -25.14
N ILE A 251 -4.08 -5.72 -23.98
CA ILE A 251 -3.23 -6.04 -22.82
C ILE A 251 -2.28 -7.19 -23.15
N HIS A 252 -2.77 -8.29 -23.72
CA HIS A 252 -1.92 -9.42 -24.10
C HIS A 252 -0.88 -9.00 -25.15
N ALA A 253 -1.30 -8.29 -26.20
CA ALA A 253 -0.40 -7.80 -27.24
C ALA A 253 0.67 -6.85 -26.66
N ALA A 254 0.27 -5.90 -25.82
CA ALA A 254 1.20 -4.95 -25.22
C ALA A 254 2.21 -5.62 -24.27
N ALA A 255 1.79 -6.61 -23.50
CA ALA A 255 2.66 -7.34 -22.57
C ALA A 255 3.71 -8.19 -23.29
N GLN A 256 3.36 -8.78 -24.43
CA GLN A 256 4.24 -9.65 -25.23
C GLN A 256 5.14 -8.86 -26.20
N HIS A 257 4.76 -7.63 -26.54
CA HIS A 257 5.49 -6.80 -27.50
C HIS A 257 6.94 -6.51 -27.07
N SER A 258 7.89 -6.56 -28.03
CA SER A 258 9.33 -6.35 -27.77
C SER A 258 9.65 -5.02 -27.11
N TYR A 259 8.97 -3.94 -27.48
CA TYR A 259 9.08 -2.63 -26.81
C TYR A 259 8.90 -2.68 -25.28
N THR A 260 8.11 -3.63 -24.77
CA THR A 260 7.82 -3.78 -23.34
C THR A 260 8.98 -4.46 -22.57
N SER A 261 10.09 -4.81 -23.23
CA SER A 261 11.29 -5.29 -22.54
C SER A 261 12.17 -4.16 -22.01
N VAL A 262 12.94 -4.43 -20.96
CA VAL A 262 13.97 -3.53 -20.41
C VAL A 262 15.27 -4.28 -20.31
N SER A 263 16.39 -3.64 -20.67
CA SER A 263 17.71 -4.29 -20.62
C SER A 263 18.60 -3.65 -19.56
N ALA A 264 19.32 -4.50 -18.83
CA ALA A 264 20.47 -4.12 -18.03
C ALA A 264 21.75 -4.42 -18.84
N PRO A 265 22.66 -3.45 -18.99
CA PRO A 265 23.90 -3.65 -19.76
C PRO A 265 24.82 -4.68 -19.08
N ALA A 266 25.73 -5.27 -19.86
CA ALA A 266 26.82 -6.08 -19.28
C ALA A 266 27.83 -5.16 -18.59
N ILE A 267 28.25 -5.49 -17.37
CA ILE A 267 29.24 -4.76 -16.59
C ILE A 267 30.06 -5.78 -15.81
N ASP A 268 31.39 -5.74 -15.95
CA ASP A 268 32.34 -6.67 -15.34
C ASP A 268 31.95 -8.15 -15.57
N ASP A 269 31.68 -8.89 -14.49
CA ASP A 269 31.29 -10.30 -14.52
C ASP A 269 29.77 -10.51 -14.73
N GLN A 270 28.98 -9.43 -14.76
CA GLN A 270 27.54 -9.48 -14.97
C GLN A 270 27.20 -9.43 -16.46
N PRO A 271 26.51 -10.46 -17.01
CA PRO A 271 26.10 -10.46 -18.40
C PRO A 271 25.01 -9.43 -18.65
N ALA A 272 24.87 -9.01 -19.93
CA ALA A 272 23.72 -8.24 -20.35
C ALA A 272 22.44 -9.06 -20.14
N ARG A 273 21.41 -8.44 -19.59
CA ARG A 273 20.12 -9.08 -19.26
C ARG A 273 18.99 -8.32 -19.92
N THR A 274 17.97 -9.04 -20.38
CA THR A 274 16.73 -8.44 -20.88
C THR A 274 15.55 -9.00 -20.10
N PHE A 275 14.81 -8.10 -19.47
CA PHE A 275 13.64 -8.41 -18.66
C PHE A 275 12.35 -8.21 -19.44
N ARG A 276 11.39 -9.10 -19.21
CA ARG A 276 10.02 -9.08 -19.74
C ARG A 276 9.07 -9.58 -18.65
N TRP A 277 7.77 -9.35 -18.82
CA TRP A 277 6.77 -10.04 -18.01
C TRP A 277 6.86 -11.56 -18.21
N GLY A 278 6.53 -12.31 -17.17
CA GLY A 278 6.42 -13.76 -17.24
C GLY A 278 5.32 -14.20 -18.21
N SER A 279 5.34 -15.48 -18.59
CA SER A 279 4.34 -16.06 -19.49
C SER A 279 2.93 -16.14 -18.88
N GLN A 280 2.83 -16.11 -17.55
CA GLN A 280 1.56 -16.12 -16.83
C GLN A 280 1.02 -14.69 -16.71
N LEU A 281 0.13 -14.32 -17.62
CA LEU A 281 -0.65 -13.09 -17.58
C LEU A 281 -2.13 -13.48 -17.49
N ASP A 282 -2.75 -13.17 -16.36
CA ASP A 282 -4.17 -13.46 -16.11
C ASP A 282 -4.96 -12.16 -16.26
N VAL A 283 -5.94 -12.13 -17.16
CA VAL A 283 -6.80 -10.96 -17.42
C VAL A 283 -8.24 -11.41 -17.29
N ARG A 284 -8.94 -10.87 -16.29
CA ARG A 284 -10.34 -11.23 -16.00
C ARG A 284 -11.24 -10.01 -16.10
N PRO A 285 -12.37 -10.08 -16.80
CA PRO A 285 -13.39 -9.04 -16.73
C PRO A 285 -13.83 -8.79 -15.28
N VAL A 286 -14.11 -7.52 -14.94
CA VAL A 286 -14.76 -7.17 -13.66
C VAL A 286 -16.20 -6.81 -13.97
N ILE A 287 -17.16 -7.58 -13.46
CA ILE A 287 -18.57 -7.42 -13.79
C ILE A 287 -19.31 -6.68 -12.66
N ALA A 288 -20.29 -5.85 -13.00
CA ALA A 288 -21.23 -5.27 -12.05
C ALA A 288 -22.19 -6.35 -11.53
N PHE A 289 -22.61 -6.28 -10.27
CA PHE A 289 -23.54 -7.24 -9.63
C PHE A 289 -24.68 -7.72 -10.56
N GLY A 290 -24.89 -9.04 -10.67
CA GLY A 290 -26.12 -9.60 -11.28
C GLY A 290 -26.02 -11.00 -11.90
N ASP A 291 -24.84 -11.55 -12.10
CA ASP A 291 -24.63 -12.68 -13.02
C ASP A 291 -23.81 -13.86 -12.44
N GLY A 292 -23.67 -13.94 -11.11
CA GLY A 292 -23.17 -15.16 -10.44
C GLY A 292 -21.69 -15.48 -10.68
N THR A 293 -20.87 -14.49 -11.06
CA THR A 293 -19.42 -14.66 -11.20
C THR A 293 -18.64 -14.26 -9.94
N ASP A 294 -17.49 -14.91 -9.70
CA ASP A 294 -16.69 -14.80 -8.47
C ASP A 294 -15.96 -13.45 -8.27
N LEU A 295 -15.91 -12.56 -9.28
CA LEU A 295 -15.08 -11.35 -9.24
C LEU A 295 -15.89 -10.04 -9.30
N THR A 296 -16.47 -9.67 -8.16
CA THR A 296 -17.21 -8.41 -7.97
C THR A 296 -16.27 -7.22 -7.74
N GLU A 297 -16.77 -6.00 -7.97
CA GLU A 297 -16.05 -4.74 -7.71
C GLU A 297 -15.54 -4.63 -6.26
N GLN A 298 -16.36 -5.07 -5.30
CA GLN A 298 -15.99 -5.09 -3.88
C GLN A 298 -14.91 -6.13 -3.61
N ALA A 299 -14.99 -7.32 -4.21
CA ALA A 299 -13.96 -8.35 -4.10
C ALA A 299 -12.62 -7.84 -4.64
N VAL A 300 -12.62 -7.17 -5.79
CA VAL A 300 -11.42 -6.55 -6.38
C VAL A 300 -10.86 -5.45 -5.48
N ALA A 301 -11.69 -4.53 -4.99
CA ALA A 301 -11.23 -3.45 -4.10
C ALA A 301 -10.64 -4.00 -2.79
N SER A 302 -11.31 -4.98 -2.17
CA SER A 302 -10.82 -5.68 -0.97
C SER A 302 -9.52 -6.42 -1.23
N TYR A 303 -9.41 -7.11 -2.37
CA TYR A 303 -8.19 -7.78 -2.79
C TYR A 303 -7.05 -6.77 -2.93
N VAL A 304 -7.22 -5.68 -3.68
CA VAL A 304 -6.18 -4.66 -3.86
C VAL A 304 -5.77 -4.00 -2.54
N ALA A 305 -6.74 -3.68 -1.67
CA ALA A 305 -6.49 -3.09 -0.36
C ALA A 305 -5.69 -4.02 0.58
N LYS A 306 -5.97 -5.33 0.53
CA LYS A 306 -5.23 -6.36 1.28
C LYS A 306 -3.74 -6.37 0.94
N TYR A 307 -3.39 -6.12 -0.32
CA TYR A 307 -1.99 -6.07 -0.72
C TYR A 307 -1.35 -4.72 -0.45
N ALA A 308 -2.09 -3.62 -0.48
CA ALA A 308 -1.60 -2.24 -0.27
C ALA A 308 -0.70 -2.07 0.98
N THR A 309 -0.91 -2.88 2.02
CA THR A 309 -0.19 -2.82 3.29
C THR A 309 0.95 -3.84 3.43
N LYS A 310 1.12 -4.72 2.45
CA LYS A 310 2.19 -5.71 2.41
C LYS A 310 3.44 -5.11 1.77
N ALA A 311 4.60 -5.61 2.14
CA ALA A 311 5.85 -5.37 1.43
C ALA A 311 6.70 -6.66 1.40
N ALA A 312 8.02 -6.55 1.27
CA ALA A 312 8.90 -7.70 1.10
C ALA A 312 9.00 -8.58 2.37
N GLU A 313 8.58 -8.09 3.54
CA GLU A 313 8.66 -8.83 4.80
C GLU A 313 7.91 -10.18 4.80
N ASN A 314 6.91 -10.35 3.93
CA ASN A 314 6.25 -11.65 3.74
C ASN A 314 7.20 -12.74 3.20
N THR A 315 8.35 -12.36 2.68
CA THR A 315 9.43 -13.26 2.24
C THR A 315 10.54 -13.37 3.29
N GLY A 316 10.30 -12.92 4.53
CA GLY A 316 11.24 -12.97 5.64
C GLY A 316 12.32 -11.87 5.63
N THR A 317 12.16 -10.81 4.83
CA THR A 317 13.12 -9.69 4.81
C THR A 317 12.86 -8.71 5.95
N PRO A 318 13.89 -7.96 6.40
CA PRO A 318 13.67 -6.81 7.26
C PRO A 318 12.77 -5.79 6.57
N ASP A 319 11.86 -5.17 7.32
CA ASP A 319 10.94 -4.13 6.84
C ASP A 319 11.52 -2.70 7.00
N ARG A 320 12.86 -2.59 7.10
CA ARG A 320 13.65 -1.34 7.16
C ARG A 320 14.89 -1.48 6.31
N ARG A 321 15.47 -0.33 5.93
CA ARG A 321 16.79 -0.28 5.31
C ARG A 321 17.82 -1.02 6.15
N ILE A 322 18.70 -1.71 5.45
CA ILE A 322 19.77 -2.51 6.02
C ILE A 322 21.03 -1.65 5.99
N GLY A 323 21.64 -1.43 7.15
CA GLY A 323 22.90 -0.69 7.26
C GLY A 323 24.08 -1.56 6.84
N GLU A 324 24.12 -2.78 7.37
CA GLU A 324 25.18 -3.76 7.17
C GLU A 324 24.65 -5.21 7.09
N LEU A 325 25.42 -6.13 6.52
CA LEU A 325 24.96 -7.52 6.32
C LEU A 325 24.86 -8.33 7.62
N SER A 326 25.64 -7.99 8.65
CA SER A 326 25.59 -8.63 9.98
C SER A 326 24.23 -8.44 10.67
N GLU A 327 23.46 -7.41 10.28
CA GLU A 327 22.09 -7.22 10.78
C GLU A 327 21.17 -8.40 10.42
N LEU A 328 21.45 -9.11 9.32
CA LEU A 328 20.63 -10.24 8.86
C LEU A 328 20.68 -11.41 9.84
N ASP A 329 21.82 -11.62 10.51
CA ASP A 329 22.00 -12.68 11.52
C ASP A 329 21.15 -12.38 12.76
N ARG A 330 21.18 -11.13 13.22
CA ARG A 330 20.37 -10.67 14.36
C ARG A 330 18.86 -10.80 14.09
N HIS A 331 18.45 -10.68 12.83
CA HIS A 331 17.04 -10.73 12.43
C HIS A 331 16.57 -12.11 11.98
N GLY A 332 17.43 -13.14 12.00
CA GLY A 332 17.05 -14.49 11.59
C GLY A 332 16.53 -14.56 10.15
N VAL A 333 17.09 -13.72 9.25
CA VAL A 333 16.61 -13.62 7.87
C VAL A 333 16.85 -14.95 7.13
N PRO A 334 15.82 -15.56 6.51
CA PRO A 334 15.94 -16.83 5.81
C PRO A 334 16.99 -16.79 4.69
N ASP A 335 17.66 -17.92 4.45
CA ASP A 335 18.79 -18.02 3.50
C ASP A 335 18.47 -17.51 2.10
N HIS A 336 17.28 -17.80 1.58
CA HIS A 336 16.89 -17.34 0.25
C HIS A 336 16.77 -15.81 0.19
N ALA A 337 16.13 -15.19 1.19
CA ALA A 337 16.02 -13.74 1.31
C ALA A 337 17.39 -13.09 1.53
N ARG A 338 18.25 -13.71 2.35
CA ARG A 338 19.64 -13.30 2.55
C ARG A 338 20.41 -13.28 1.24
N ARG A 339 20.29 -14.31 0.39
CA ARG A 339 20.97 -14.36 -0.92
C ARG A 339 20.48 -13.27 -1.88
N LEU A 340 19.18 -12.96 -1.88
CA LEU A 340 18.65 -11.82 -2.65
C LEU A 340 19.18 -10.47 -2.13
N ILE A 341 19.24 -10.28 -0.81
CA ILE A 341 19.80 -9.06 -0.19
C ILE A 341 21.30 -8.93 -0.51
N SER A 342 22.06 -10.02 -0.41
CA SER A 342 23.47 -10.06 -0.77
C SER A 342 23.68 -9.74 -2.25
N ALA A 343 22.84 -10.25 -3.14
CA ALA A 343 22.88 -9.89 -4.56
C ALA A 343 22.65 -8.39 -4.79
N CYS A 344 21.75 -7.76 -4.04
CA CYS A 344 21.59 -6.30 -4.10
C CYS A 344 22.90 -5.58 -3.71
N LYS A 345 23.60 -6.03 -2.67
CA LYS A 345 24.87 -5.44 -2.23
C LYS A 345 25.97 -5.62 -3.27
N THR A 346 26.12 -6.81 -3.84
CA THR A 346 27.13 -7.11 -4.85
C THR A 346 26.93 -6.31 -6.13
N LEU A 347 25.67 -6.11 -6.54
CA LEU A 347 25.35 -5.41 -7.79
C LEU A 347 25.31 -3.88 -7.65
N ASP A 348 25.15 -3.33 -6.44
CA ASP A 348 25.03 -1.88 -6.23
C ASP A 348 26.22 -1.06 -6.79
N PRO A 349 27.49 -1.48 -6.60
CA PRO A 349 28.64 -0.78 -7.19
C PRO A 349 28.68 -0.85 -8.73
N LEU A 350 28.13 -1.92 -9.32
CA LEU A 350 28.10 -2.12 -10.77
C LEU A 350 27.01 -1.24 -11.44
N TYR A 351 25.93 -0.95 -10.71
CA TYR A 351 24.81 -0.14 -11.19
C TYR A 351 24.46 0.98 -10.19
N PRO A 352 25.37 1.96 -9.97
CA PRO A 352 25.25 2.95 -8.90
C PRO A 352 23.99 3.81 -8.99
N GLU A 353 23.47 4.05 -10.20
CA GLU A 353 22.23 4.80 -10.44
C GLU A 353 20.97 4.01 -10.06
N ARG A 354 21.08 2.69 -9.85
CA ARG A 354 19.96 1.81 -9.48
C ARG A 354 19.73 1.75 -7.98
N ARG A 355 20.74 2.08 -7.17
CA ARG A 355 20.67 2.14 -5.70
C ARG A 355 20.14 0.83 -5.10
N LEU A 356 20.59 -0.31 -5.63
CA LEU A 356 20.14 -1.65 -5.23
C LEU A 356 20.32 -1.88 -3.72
N TRP A 357 21.43 -1.43 -3.13
CA TRP A 357 21.68 -1.58 -1.71
C TRP A 357 20.69 -0.78 -0.85
N ALA A 358 20.39 0.45 -1.25
CA ALA A 358 19.40 1.30 -0.56
C ALA A 358 18.00 0.67 -0.53
N TRP A 359 17.69 -0.22 -1.48
CA TRP A 359 16.44 -0.94 -1.62
C TRP A 359 16.56 -2.45 -1.35
N ALA A 360 17.65 -2.91 -0.71
CA ALA A 360 17.87 -4.34 -0.46
C ALA A 360 16.80 -4.95 0.46
N HIS A 361 16.29 -4.18 1.41
CA HIS A 361 15.13 -4.53 2.26
C HIS A 361 13.82 -4.73 1.48
N MET A 362 13.76 -4.26 0.24
CA MET A 362 12.69 -4.47 -0.73
C MET A 362 13.17 -5.33 -1.91
N LEU A 363 14.23 -6.12 -1.72
CA LEU A 363 14.78 -7.04 -2.74
C LEU A 363 15.09 -6.35 -4.07
N GLY A 364 15.58 -5.11 -4.00
CA GLY A 364 15.93 -4.28 -5.16
C GLY A 364 14.77 -3.49 -5.77
N PHE A 365 13.51 -3.73 -5.36
CA PHE A 365 12.36 -2.98 -5.84
C PHE A 365 12.36 -1.54 -5.30
N ARG A 366 12.40 -0.57 -6.20
CA ARG A 366 12.41 0.88 -5.89
C ARG A 366 11.15 1.63 -6.33
N GLY A 367 10.14 0.91 -6.82
CA GLY A 367 8.91 1.49 -7.35
C GLY A 367 7.89 1.84 -6.28
N HIS A 368 6.85 2.58 -6.67
CA HIS A 368 5.67 2.76 -5.82
C HIS A 368 4.88 1.45 -5.73
N PHE A 369 4.55 1.08 -4.50
CA PHE A 369 3.75 -0.12 -4.21
C PHE A 369 2.33 0.01 -4.78
N SER A 370 1.70 1.18 -4.63
CA SER A 370 0.39 1.46 -5.25
C SER A 370 0.50 2.72 -6.10
N SER A 371 -0.16 2.74 -7.24
CA SER A 371 -0.28 3.93 -8.09
C SER A 371 -1.52 3.84 -8.98
N LYS A 372 -2.12 4.98 -9.29
CA LYS A 372 -3.25 5.09 -10.24
C LYS A 372 -2.94 6.05 -11.39
N SER A 373 -3.68 5.93 -12.49
CA SER A 373 -3.76 7.00 -13.48
C SER A 373 -4.47 8.22 -12.87
N ARG A 374 -4.20 9.41 -13.41
CA ARG A 374 -4.70 10.68 -12.85
C ARG A 374 -6.23 10.69 -12.68
N ARG A 375 -6.96 10.27 -13.72
CA ARG A 375 -8.43 10.29 -13.81
C ARG A 375 -9.11 8.99 -13.38
N TYR A 376 -8.43 8.10 -12.66
CA TYR A 376 -9.05 6.82 -12.28
C TYR A 376 -10.18 6.96 -11.25
N SER A 377 -9.96 7.77 -10.20
CA SER A 377 -10.85 8.05 -9.06
C SER A 377 -10.28 9.19 -8.18
N THR A 378 -10.71 9.33 -6.92
CA THR A 378 -10.12 10.20 -5.87
C THR A 378 -8.63 9.92 -5.58
N THR A 379 -7.99 10.74 -4.73
CA THR A 379 -6.60 10.55 -4.27
C THR A 379 -6.50 10.21 -2.79
N LEU A 380 -5.40 9.56 -2.39
CA LEU A 380 -5.06 9.38 -0.97
C LEU A 380 -4.87 10.72 -0.24
N GLY A 381 -4.58 11.80 -0.97
CA GLY A 381 -4.51 13.16 -0.40
C GLY A 381 -5.88 13.67 0.00
N GLU A 382 -6.84 13.60 -0.93
CA GLU A 382 -8.24 13.99 -0.69
C GLU A 382 -8.87 13.17 0.45
N LEU A 383 -8.64 11.85 0.50
CA LEU A 383 -9.15 11.02 1.60
C LEU A 383 -8.58 11.40 2.97
N ARG A 384 -7.29 11.77 3.01
CA ARG A 384 -6.65 12.30 4.23
C ARG A 384 -7.20 13.67 4.60
N GLN A 385 -7.42 14.54 3.61
CA GLN A 385 -7.97 15.87 3.83
C GLN A 385 -9.41 15.78 4.37
N ALA A 386 -10.26 14.95 3.78
CA ALA A 386 -11.62 14.73 4.27
C ALA A 386 -11.67 14.30 5.75
N ARG A 387 -10.72 13.46 6.19
CA ARG A 387 -10.59 13.12 7.61
C ARG A 387 -10.07 14.29 8.46
N ALA A 388 -9.11 15.06 7.95
CA ALA A 388 -8.61 16.23 8.64
C ALA A 388 -9.72 17.26 8.84
N ASP A 389 -10.48 17.58 7.79
CA ASP A 389 -11.61 18.51 7.81
C ASP A 389 -12.69 18.05 8.79
N PHE A 390 -13.02 16.75 8.78
CA PHE A 390 -13.95 16.18 9.75
C PHE A 390 -13.46 16.38 11.19
N ARG A 391 -12.17 16.14 11.46
CA ARG A 391 -11.58 16.37 12.80
C ARG A 391 -11.55 17.84 13.18
N SER A 392 -11.20 18.73 12.25
CA SER A 392 -11.21 20.18 12.47
C SER A 392 -12.62 20.71 12.74
N ALA A 393 -13.64 20.17 12.07
CA ALA A 393 -15.04 20.51 12.36
C ALA A 393 -15.46 20.06 13.77
N GLN A 394 -15.10 18.84 14.19
CA GLN A 394 -15.34 18.37 15.55
C GLN A 394 -14.65 19.24 16.61
N GLU A 395 -13.41 19.67 16.35
CA GLU A 395 -12.66 20.54 17.25
C GLU A 395 -13.29 21.93 17.35
N ARG A 396 -13.71 22.54 16.23
CA ARG A 396 -14.43 23.82 16.25
C ARG A 396 -15.71 23.74 17.06
N GLN A 397 -16.47 22.67 16.90
CA GLN A 397 -17.69 22.45 17.66
C GLN A 397 -17.41 22.33 19.16
N ALA A 398 -16.39 21.54 19.53
CA ALA A 398 -15.99 21.40 20.93
C ALA A 398 -15.51 22.70 21.58
N LEU A 399 -14.96 23.62 20.77
CA LEU A 399 -14.50 24.94 21.19
C LEU A 399 -15.58 26.03 21.09
N GLY A 400 -16.79 25.71 20.63
CA GLY A 400 -17.87 26.68 20.43
C GLY A 400 -17.60 27.71 19.33
N LEU A 401 -16.84 27.32 18.29
CA LEU A 401 -16.39 28.21 17.21
C LEU A 401 -17.25 28.09 15.93
N ASP A 402 -18.38 27.38 15.98
CA ASP A 402 -19.18 27.06 14.80
C ASP A 402 -19.84 28.29 14.14
N ASP A 403 -20.19 29.31 14.93
CA ASP A 403 -20.84 30.53 14.45
C ASP A 403 -19.86 31.57 13.87
N ARG A 404 -18.56 31.27 13.82
CA ARG A 404 -17.52 32.19 13.33
C ARG A 404 -17.16 31.86 11.88
N GLN A 405 -17.14 32.88 11.02
CA GLN A 405 -16.77 32.71 9.62
C GLN A 405 -15.31 32.24 9.51
N PRO A 406 -14.98 31.21 8.71
CA PRO A 406 -13.63 30.66 8.60
C PRO A 406 -12.57 31.73 8.24
N ASP A 407 -12.98 32.71 7.45
CA ASP A 407 -12.17 33.78 6.87
C ASP A 407 -11.73 34.83 7.91
N THR A 408 -12.33 34.83 9.10
CA THR A 408 -11.91 35.68 10.22
C THR A 408 -11.02 34.94 11.22
N VAL A 409 -10.56 33.72 10.94
CA VAL A 409 -9.73 32.94 11.87
C VAL A 409 -8.27 32.93 11.40
N LEU A 410 -7.35 33.37 12.27
CA LEU A 410 -5.91 33.29 12.08
C LEU A 410 -5.32 32.19 12.98
N VAL A 411 -4.75 31.15 12.38
CA VAL A 411 -4.02 30.10 13.11
C VAL A 411 -2.52 30.37 13.02
N LEU A 412 -1.87 30.54 14.17
CA LEU A 412 -0.43 30.65 14.32
C LEU A 412 0.09 29.37 14.97
N ALA A 413 1.18 28.81 14.46
CA ALA A 413 1.75 27.60 15.04
C ALA A 413 3.26 27.54 14.87
N ASP A 414 3.94 26.93 15.83
CA ASP A 414 5.34 26.55 15.78
C ASP A 414 5.46 25.11 16.26
N TRP A 415 6.00 24.24 15.40
CA TRP A 415 6.10 22.81 15.64
C TRP A 415 7.49 22.30 15.29
N GLN A 416 8.08 21.54 16.21
CA GLN A 416 9.40 20.94 16.05
C GLN A 416 9.31 19.42 16.21
N TYR A 417 10.10 18.71 15.40
CA TYR A 417 10.23 17.26 15.52
C TYR A 417 11.00 16.88 16.79
N ALA A 418 10.40 16.04 17.63
CA ALA A 418 10.91 15.64 18.93
C ALA A 418 11.19 14.12 19.03
N GLY A 419 11.33 13.44 17.89
CA GLY A 419 11.57 11.99 17.82
C GLY A 419 10.32 11.20 17.46
N HIS A 420 10.37 9.89 17.71
CA HIS A 420 9.25 8.98 17.45
C HIS A 420 9.32 7.73 18.34
N GLY A 421 8.25 6.97 18.33
CA GLY A 421 8.19 5.66 18.96
C GLY A 421 7.77 5.67 20.42
N HIS A 422 7.76 4.48 20.98
CA HIS A 422 7.36 4.23 22.36
C HIS A 422 8.54 3.73 23.16
N SER A 423 8.56 4.03 24.46
CA SER A 423 9.35 3.22 25.40
C SER A 423 8.83 1.76 25.43
N PRO A 424 9.57 0.79 25.97
CA PRO A 424 9.11 -0.60 26.05
C PRO A 424 7.75 -0.76 26.76
N GLY A 425 7.53 -0.03 27.85
CA GLY A 425 6.27 -0.01 28.58
C GLY A 425 5.14 0.68 27.82
N GLU A 426 5.41 1.86 27.23
CA GLU A 426 4.47 2.55 26.32
C GLU A 426 4.04 1.63 25.16
N THR A 427 4.97 0.82 24.61
CA THR A 427 4.71 -0.13 23.52
C THR A 427 3.68 -1.18 23.93
N ALA A 428 3.84 -1.78 25.11
CA ALA A 428 2.93 -2.80 25.61
C ALA A 428 1.51 -2.24 25.84
N LEU A 429 1.41 -1.04 26.42
CA LEU A 429 0.14 -0.35 26.65
C LEU A 429 -0.52 0.11 25.35
N ALA A 430 0.23 0.73 24.44
CA ALA A 430 -0.27 1.16 23.14
C ALA A 430 -0.75 -0.02 22.28
N ALA A 431 -0.09 -1.19 22.37
CA ALA A 431 -0.54 -2.40 21.72
C ALA A 431 -1.88 -2.92 22.28
N THR A 432 -2.14 -2.76 23.59
CA THR A 432 -3.44 -3.06 24.20
C THR A 432 -4.52 -2.12 23.65
N ILE A 433 -4.27 -0.81 23.66
CA ILE A 433 -5.20 0.18 23.10
C ILE A 433 -5.50 -0.11 21.63
N ALA A 434 -4.49 -0.47 20.83
CA ALA A 434 -4.66 -0.82 19.43
C ALA A 434 -5.57 -2.06 19.25
N ARG A 435 -5.39 -3.10 20.09
CA ARG A 435 -6.24 -4.30 20.08
C ARG A 435 -7.67 -3.97 20.47
N ASP A 436 -7.87 -3.16 21.52
CA ASP A 436 -9.21 -2.79 21.97
C ASP A 436 -9.95 -1.97 20.89
N LEU A 437 -9.27 -1.03 20.25
CA LEU A 437 -9.83 -0.27 19.13
C LEU A 437 -10.14 -1.15 17.92
N GLN A 438 -9.35 -2.19 17.67
CA GLN A 438 -9.65 -3.16 16.61
C GLN A 438 -10.87 -3.99 16.97
N LEU A 439 -10.91 -4.58 18.17
CA LEU A 439 -12.02 -5.39 18.65
C LEU A 439 -13.34 -4.61 18.61
N ASN A 440 -13.34 -3.37 19.12
CA ASN A 440 -14.53 -2.52 19.09
C ASN A 440 -15.07 -2.29 17.66
N ARG A 441 -14.19 -2.20 16.65
CA ARG A 441 -14.61 -2.06 15.25
C ARG A 441 -15.17 -3.36 14.68
N GLU A 442 -14.57 -4.49 15.04
CA GLU A 442 -15.05 -5.82 14.63
C GLU A 442 -16.42 -6.09 15.24
N THR A 443 -16.58 -5.91 16.55
CA THR A 443 -17.87 -6.02 17.26
C THR A 443 -18.92 -5.06 16.69
N ALA A 444 -18.56 -3.81 16.42
CA ALA A 444 -19.50 -2.86 15.80
C ALA A 444 -19.92 -3.28 14.39
N ARG A 445 -19.02 -3.89 13.61
CA ARG A 445 -19.35 -4.42 12.28
C ARG A 445 -20.28 -5.63 12.38
N GLU A 446 -20.01 -6.55 13.29
CA GLU A 446 -20.86 -7.74 13.54
C GLU A 446 -22.27 -7.31 13.94
N ALA A 447 -22.38 -6.42 14.93
CA ALA A 447 -23.67 -5.88 15.38
C ALA A 447 -24.42 -5.13 14.26
N LEU A 448 -23.72 -4.40 13.39
CA LEU A 448 -24.34 -3.73 12.23
C LEU A 448 -24.88 -4.70 11.20
N ALA A 449 -24.23 -5.85 10.99
CA ALA A 449 -24.71 -6.88 10.07
C ALA A 449 -26.00 -7.53 10.59
N GLU A 450 -26.04 -7.84 11.89
CA GLU A 450 -27.24 -8.37 12.56
C GLU A 450 -28.43 -7.40 12.44
N LEU A 451 -28.20 -6.10 12.61
CA LEU A 451 -29.24 -5.05 12.46
C LEU A 451 -29.75 -4.84 11.03
N VAL A 452 -29.02 -5.30 10.01
CA VAL A 452 -29.45 -5.25 8.61
C VAL A 452 -30.32 -6.47 8.30
N ASP A 453 -29.92 -7.65 8.78
CA ASP A 453 -30.69 -8.88 8.64
C ASP A 453 -32.04 -8.80 9.38
N GLU A 454 -32.10 -8.14 10.54
CA GLU A 454 -33.36 -7.93 11.29
C GLU A 454 -34.36 -6.99 10.59
N ARG A 455 -33.93 -6.15 9.64
CA ARG A 455 -34.83 -5.26 8.87
C ARG A 455 -35.40 -5.91 7.62
N GLU A 456 -35.01 -7.15 7.32
CA GLU A 456 -35.58 -7.96 6.23
C GLU A 456 -36.73 -8.89 6.69
N TRP A 457 -37.17 -8.78 7.95
CA TRP A 457 -38.31 -9.55 8.50
C TRP A 457 -39.60 -8.73 8.64
#